data_AF-A0A0R3RLJ2-F1
#
_entry.id   AF-A0A0R3RLJ2-F1
#
_cell.length_a   1.000
_cell.length_b   1.000
_cell.length_c   1.000
_cell.angle_alpha   90.00
_cell.angle_beta   90.00
_cell.angle_gamma   90.00
#
_symmetry.space_group_name_H-M   'P 1'
#
loop_
_entity.id
_entity.type
_entity.pdbx_description
1 polymer ?
#
loop_
_entity_poly.entity_id
_entity_poly.type
_entity_poly.pdbx_seq_one_letter_code
_entity_poly.pdbx_strand_id
1 'polypeptide(L)'
;MARLQVLLDSKFDIILIMAMALTWRKGKGRLRRMTRSIFPTLLGMIVGISATLIFTAVRRLPHDICSKLLMQKKEPQLLLVGVMTAAKYVDTRAYEVWKTWAQRIPGKLLFFVAEGTVPNHSDMPVIRLKGVTDVYPPQKKSFVMLKWMADHHVCLINSFDNI
;
A
#
# COMPACT_ATOMS: atom_id res chain seq x y z
N MET A 1 67.76 40.85 -38.69
CA MET A 1 66.29 40.67 -38.83
C MET A 1 65.67 39.74 -37.78
N ALA A 2 66.35 38.68 -37.31
CA ALA A 2 65.77 37.72 -36.34
C ALA A 2 65.31 38.30 -34.98
N ARG A 3 65.94 39.37 -34.48
CA ARG A 3 65.62 39.96 -33.17
C ARG A 3 64.29 40.71 -33.12
N LEU A 4 63.77 41.17 -34.27
CA LEU A 4 62.50 41.90 -34.35
C LEU A 4 61.30 40.95 -34.43
N GLN A 5 61.48 39.75 -34.99
CA GLN A 5 60.46 38.70 -35.10
C GLN A 5 60.13 38.08 -33.74
N VAL A 6 61.14 37.77 -32.92
CA VAL A 6 60.94 37.24 -31.55
C VAL A 6 60.22 38.25 -30.64
N LEU A 7 60.48 39.54 -30.86
CA LEU A 7 59.88 40.63 -30.08
C LEU A 7 58.43 40.92 -30.51
N LEU A 8 58.07 40.66 -31.77
CA LEU A 8 56.69 40.70 -32.25
C LEU A 8 55.89 39.54 -31.68
N ASP A 9 56.42 38.31 -31.72
CA ASP A 9 55.74 37.10 -31.22
C ASP A 9 55.41 37.22 -29.73
N SER A 10 56.39 37.64 -28.91
CA SER A 10 56.19 37.82 -27.47
C SER A 10 55.13 38.89 -27.14
N LYS A 11 55.00 39.94 -27.96
CA LYS A 11 53.96 40.96 -27.78
C LYS A 11 52.57 40.45 -28.19
N PHE A 12 52.47 39.65 -29.24
CA PHE A 12 51.21 39.03 -29.66
C PHE A 12 50.68 38.06 -28.61
N ASP A 13 51.55 37.24 -28.00
CA ASP A 13 51.16 36.32 -26.93
C ASP A 13 50.61 37.04 -25.70
N ILE A 14 51.25 38.13 -25.28
CA ILE A 14 50.79 38.94 -24.14
C ILE A 14 49.41 39.57 -24.44
N ILE A 15 49.21 40.06 -25.67
CA ILE A 15 47.93 40.63 -26.11
C ILE A 15 46.85 39.55 -26.16
N LEU A 16 47.16 38.35 -26.64
CA LEU A 16 46.24 37.22 -26.71
C LEU A 16 45.81 36.76 -25.30
N ILE A 17 46.75 36.63 -24.38
CA ILE A 17 46.48 36.28 -22.98
C ILE A 17 45.63 37.37 -22.30
N MET A 18 45.93 38.65 -22.53
CA MET A 18 45.13 39.76 -22.00
C MET A 18 43.72 39.80 -22.60
N ALA A 19 43.57 39.54 -23.89
CA ALA A 19 42.27 39.45 -24.56
C ALA A 19 41.42 38.29 -24.01
N MET A 20 42.02 37.11 -23.82
CA MET A 20 41.36 35.96 -23.20
C MET A 20 40.99 36.21 -21.72
N ALA A 21 41.86 36.88 -20.95
CA ALA A 21 41.57 37.24 -19.56
C ALA A 21 40.44 38.29 -19.44
N LEU A 22 40.36 39.24 -20.38
CA LEU A 22 39.31 40.25 -20.44
C LEU A 22 37.95 39.65 -20.85
N THR A 23 37.91 38.73 -21.82
CA THR A 23 36.68 38.02 -22.19
C THR A 23 36.19 37.11 -21.06
N TRP A 24 37.11 36.51 -20.30
CA TRP A 24 36.78 35.69 -19.12
C TRP A 24 36.21 36.50 -17.93
N ARG A 25 36.72 37.72 -17.66
CA ARG A 25 36.18 38.59 -16.59
C ARG A 25 34.75 39.06 -16.88
N LYS A 26 34.42 39.36 -18.14
CA LYS A 26 33.11 39.91 -18.53
C LYS A 26 32.00 38.84 -18.47
N GLY A 27 32.33 37.56 -18.68
CA GLY A 27 31.39 36.44 -18.62
C GLY A 27 30.99 36.00 -17.20
N LYS A 28 31.93 36.07 -16.23
CA LYS A 28 31.68 35.59 -14.86
C LYS A 28 30.61 36.39 -14.08
N GLY A 29 30.52 37.71 -14.30
CA GLY A 29 29.57 38.57 -13.58
C GLY A 29 28.11 38.36 -13.99
N ARG A 30 27.87 38.06 -15.28
CA ARG A 30 26.52 37.76 -15.81
C ARG A 30 26.08 36.33 -15.44
N LEU A 31 27.02 35.38 -15.47
CA LEU A 31 26.77 33.99 -15.05
C LEU A 31 26.38 33.92 -13.57
N ARG A 32 27.10 34.61 -12.68
CA ARG A 32 26.84 34.61 -11.23
C ARG A 32 25.49 35.21 -10.83
N ARG A 33 24.93 36.12 -11.64
CA ARG A 33 23.60 36.73 -11.42
C ARG A 33 22.48 35.78 -11.85
N MET A 34 22.66 35.06 -12.95
CA MET A 34 21.67 34.11 -13.47
C MET A 34 21.62 32.82 -12.63
N THR A 35 22.79 32.32 -12.18
CA THR A 35 22.88 31.10 -11.35
C THR A 35 22.22 31.27 -9.97
N ARG A 36 22.14 32.50 -9.43
CA ARG A 36 21.55 32.77 -8.11
C ARG A 36 20.04 32.50 -8.04
N SER A 37 19.33 32.64 -9.16
CA SER A 37 17.87 32.43 -9.23
C SER A 37 17.49 31.10 -9.87
N ILE A 38 18.31 30.55 -10.75
CA ILE A 38 18.06 29.27 -11.43
C ILE A 38 18.27 28.08 -10.48
N PHE A 39 19.24 28.17 -9.57
CA PHE A 39 19.53 27.06 -8.67
C PHE A 39 18.37 26.70 -7.71
N PRO A 40 17.71 27.65 -7.00
CA PRO A 40 16.60 27.31 -6.12
C PRO A 40 15.36 26.80 -6.88
N THR A 41 15.11 27.26 -8.10
CA THR A 41 13.96 26.80 -8.90
C THR A 41 14.16 25.39 -9.43
N LEU A 42 15.36 25.05 -9.89
CA LEU A 42 15.69 23.68 -10.29
C LEU A 42 15.62 22.71 -9.11
N LEU A 43 16.16 23.09 -7.95
CA LEU A 43 16.09 22.28 -6.74
C LEU A 43 14.62 22.03 -6.32
N GLY A 44 13.79 23.07 -6.35
CA GLY A 44 12.36 22.96 -6.06
C GLY A 44 11.62 22.02 -7.03
N MET A 45 11.91 22.08 -8.33
CA MET A 45 11.32 21.17 -9.32
C MET A 45 11.77 19.72 -9.11
N ILE A 46 13.06 19.48 -8.84
CA ILE A 46 13.58 18.14 -8.59
C ILE A 46 12.94 17.54 -7.34
N VAL A 47 12.89 18.30 -6.25
CA VAL A 47 12.26 17.85 -4.99
C VAL A 47 10.76 17.63 -5.19
N GLY A 48 10.06 18.51 -5.91
CA GLY A 48 8.63 18.38 -6.18
C GLY A 48 8.28 17.16 -7.03
N ILE A 49 9.04 16.92 -8.10
CA ILE A 49 8.87 15.74 -8.95
C ILE A 49 9.20 14.47 -8.15
N SER A 50 10.28 14.47 -7.37
CA SER A 50 10.65 13.33 -6.51
C SER A 50 9.58 13.04 -5.47
N ALA A 51 9.06 14.07 -4.79
CA ALA A 51 7.99 13.92 -3.81
C ALA A 51 6.70 13.41 -4.44
N THR A 52 6.35 13.88 -5.64
CA THR A 52 5.15 13.43 -6.37
C THR A 52 5.31 11.99 -6.85
N LEU A 53 6.48 11.60 -7.35
CA LEU A 53 6.79 10.22 -7.74
C LEU A 53 6.82 9.28 -6.52
N ILE A 54 7.40 9.70 -5.40
CA ILE A 54 7.41 8.92 -4.15
C ILE A 54 5.98 8.80 -3.60
N PHE A 55 5.22 9.88 -3.56
CA PHE A 55 3.85 9.86 -3.04
C PHE A 55 2.90 9.06 -3.93
N THR A 56 3.05 9.14 -5.25
CA THR A 56 2.32 8.27 -6.18
C THR A 56 2.78 6.82 -6.11
N ALA A 57 4.08 6.55 -5.90
CA ALA A 57 4.59 5.19 -5.67
C ALA A 57 4.12 4.59 -4.34
N VAL A 58 4.07 5.39 -3.26
CA VAL A 58 3.56 4.96 -1.94
C VAL A 58 2.06 4.74 -1.99
N ARG A 59 1.29 5.57 -2.72
CA ARG A 59 -0.14 5.35 -2.95
C ARG A 59 -0.43 4.20 -3.93
N ARG A 60 0.50 3.87 -4.82
CA ARG A 60 0.45 2.71 -5.70
C ARG A 60 1.21 1.49 -5.16
N LEU A 61 1.72 1.54 -3.93
CA LEU A 61 2.31 0.36 -3.30
C LEU A 61 1.15 -0.59 -3.04
N PRO A 62 1.01 -1.61 -3.88
CA PRO A 62 -0.29 -2.21 -4.01
C PRO A 62 -0.37 -3.26 -2.91
N HIS A 63 -1.53 -3.31 -2.28
CA HIS A 63 -2.00 -4.48 -1.57
C HIS A 63 -1.90 -5.76 -2.45
N ASP A 64 -1.63 -5.61 -3.76
CA ASP A 64 -1.52 -6.66 -4.78
C ASP A 64 -0.28 -7.56 -4.70
N ILE A 65 0.87 -7.12 -4.18
CA ILE A 65 2.03 -8.03 -4.14
C ILE A 65 1.82 -9.10 -3.07
N CYS A 66 1.22 -8.71 -1.94
CA CYS A 66 0.78 -9.65 -0.91
C CYS A 66 -0.35 -10.54 -1.44
N SER A 67 -1.32 -10.00 -2.18
CA SER A 67 -2.41 -10.82 -2.75
C SER A 67 -1.90 -11.81 -3.81
N LYS A 68 -1.01 -11.41 -4.72
CA LYS A 68 -0.48 -12.28 -5.78
C LYS A 68 0.44 -13.37 -5.25
N LEU A 69 1.24 -13.08 -4.23
CA LEU A 69 2.05 -14.11 -3.56
C LEU A 69 1.18 -15.04 -2.69
N LEU A 70 0.07 -14.56 -2.13
CA LEU A 70 -0.92 -15.39 -1.43
C LEU A 70 -1.91 -16.12 -2.36
N MET A 71 -2.03 -15.72 -3.62
CA MET A 71 -2.79 -16.42 -4.67
C MET A 71 -2.04 -17.65 -5.21
N GLN A 72 -0.79 -17.86 -4.81
CA GLN A 72 -0.10 -19.10 -5.06
C GLN A 72 -0.57 -20.14 -4.03
N LYS A 73 -1.54 -20.97 -4.45
CA LYS A 73 -2.03 -22.19 -3.79
C LYS A 73 -3.13 -22.01 -2.74
N LYS A 74 -4.25 -21.39 -3.12
CA LYS A 74 -5.53 -21.67 -2.47
C LYS A 74 -6.63 -21.59 -3.53
N GLU A 75 -7.25 -22.73 -3.83
CA GLU A 75 -8.52 -22.74 -4.58
C GLU A 75 -9.45 -21.69 -3.96
N PRO A 76 -10.02 -20.77 -4.74
CA PRO A 76 -10.88 -19.74 -4.20
C PRO A 76 -12.04 -20.45 -3.48
N GLN A 77 -12.11 -20.32 -2.16
CA GLN A 77 -13.26 -20.76 -1.38
C GLN A 77 -14.40 -19.78 -1.68
N LEU A 78 -15.08 -20.01 -2.81
CA LEU A 78 -16.12 -19.12 -3.35
C LEU A 78 -17.30 -18.95 -2.39
N LEU A 79 -17.50 -19.90 -1.47
CA LEU A 79 -18.61 -19.91 -0.53
C LEU A 79 -18.11 -19.78 0.93
N LEU A 80 -18.48 -18.68 1.57
CA LEU A 80 -18.33 -18.46 3.01
C LEU A 80 -19.71 -18.34 3.65
N VAL A 81 -20.05 -19.27 4.55
CA VAL A 81 -21.34 -19.30 5.24
C VAL A 81 -21.15 -18.94 6.71
N GLY A 82 -21.79 -17.86 7.16
CA GLY A 82 -21.84 -17.47 8.56
C GLY A 82 -23.18 -17.83 9.19
N VAL A 83 -23.18 -18.73 10.18
CA VAL A 83 -24.37 -19.11 10.94
C VAL A 83 -24.35 -18.42 12.29
N MET A 84 -25.29 -17.50 12.53
CA MET A 84 -25.42 -16.82 13.81
C MET A 84 -26.27 -17.64 14.78
N THR A 85 -25.73 -18.00 15.96
CA THR A 85 -26.45 -18.81 16.96
C THR A 85 -26.26 -18.28 18.38
N ALA A 86 -27.24 -18.49 19.25
CA ALA A 86 -27.15 -18.14 20.67
C ALA A 86 -26.47 -19.25 21.47
N ALA A 87 -25.90 -18.92 22.63
CA ALA A 87 -25.18 -19.83 23.51
C ALA A 87 -26.00 -21.10 23.82
N LYS A 88 -27.28 -20.96 24.16
CA LYS A 88 -28.16 -22.10 24.47
C LYS A 88 -28.44 -23.05 23.30
N TYR A 89 -28.15 -22.65 22.06
CA TYR A 89 -28.42 -23.45 20.86
C TYR A 89 -27.14 -23.89 20.15
N VAL A 90 -25.97 -23.59 20.72
CA VAL A 90 -24.68 -23.96 20.13
C VAL A 90 -24.48 -25.49 20.14
N ASP A 91 -24.76 -26.14 21.27
CA ASP A 91 -24.55 -27.59 21.43
C ASP A 91 -25.71 -28.44 20.91
N THR A 92 -26.81 -27.80 20.50
CA THR A 92 -27.98 -28.49 19.94
C THR A 92 -28.13 -28.17 18.46
N ARG A 93 -28.83 -27.08 18.13
CA ARG A 93 -29.20 -26.74 16.75
C ARG A 93 -27.98 -26.51 15.86
N ALA A 94 -26.98 -25.77 16.34
CA ALA A 94 -25.79 -25.49 15.54
C ALA A 94 -24.95 -26.75 15.33
N TYR A 95 -24.83 -27.60 16.35
CA TYR A 95 -24.14 -28.87 16.22
C TYR A 95 -24.84 -29.86 15.27
N GLU A 96 -26.18 -29.93 15.26
CA GLU A 96 -26.89 -30.74 14.26
C GLU A 96 -26.72 -30.21 12.84
N VAL A 97 -26.68 -28.88 12.66
CA VAL A 97 -26.32 -28.27 11.37
C VAL A 97 -24.91 -28.66 10.96
N TRP A 98 -23.95 -28.64 11.90
CA TRP A 98 -22.57 -29.05 11.67
C TRP A 98 -22.46 -30.50 11.18
N LYS A 99 -23.08 -31.45 11.90
CA LYS A 99 -23.07 -32.88 11.56
C LYS A 99 -23.79 -33.22 10.25
N THR A 100 -24.65 -32.34 9.76
CA THR A 100 -25.46 -32.59 8.57
C THR A 100 -24.86 -31.87 7.36
N TRP A 101 -25.57 -30.89 6.80
CA TRP A 101 -25.21 -30.32 5.51
C TRP A 101 -23.97 -29.42 5.57
N ALA A 102 -23.62 -28.86 6.74
CA ALA A 102 -22.52 -27.91 6.87
C ALA A 102 -21.15 -28.50 6.50
N GLN A 103 -20.91 -29.77 6.80
CA GLN A 103 -19.66 -30.47 6.42
C GLN A 103 -19.56 -30.76 4.92
N ARG A 104 -20.67 -30.70 4.18
CA ARG A 104 -20.74 -31.07 2.75
C ARG A 104 -20.62 -29.86 1.82
N ILE A 105 -20.52 -28.64 2.35
CA ILE A 105 -20.49 -27.45 1.51
C ILE A 105 -19.11 -27.29 0.83
N PRO A 106 -19.06 -26.85 -0.44
CA PRO A 106 -17.81 -26.54 -1.13
C PRO A 106 -17.30 -25.15 -0.71
N GLY A 107 -16.91 -25.00 0.56
CA GLY A 107 -16.58 -23.72 1.14
C GLY A 107 -16.19 -23.78 2.62
N LYS A 108 -16.31 -22.64 3.30
CA LYS A 108 -16.05 -22.52 4.74
C LYS A 108 -17.32 -22.13 5.47
N LEU A 109 -17.65 -22.85 6.53
CA LEU A 109 -18.76 -22.52 7.43
C LEU A 109 -18.22 -22.10 8.80
N LEU A 110 -18.79 -21.05 9.36
CA LEU A 110 -18.42 -20.51 10.68
C LEU A 110 -19.68 -20.28 11.51
N PHE A 111 -19.65 -20.70 12.78
CA PHE A 111 -20.72 -20.44 13.75
C PHE A 111 -20.35 -19.24 14.63
N PHE A 112 -21.20 -18.23 14.67
CA PHE A 112 -20.96 -16.99 15.41
C PHE A 112 -21.79 -16.94 16.70
N VAL A 113 -21.10 -16.84 17.83
CA VAL A 113 -21.67 -16.84 19.19
C VAL A 113 -21.21 -15.62 19.99
N ALA A 114 -21.89 -15.35 21.11
CA ALA A 114 -21.48 -14.31 22.05
C ALA A 114 -20.17 -14.67 22.76
N GLU A 115 -19.44 -13.66 23.25
CA GLU A 115 -18.09 -13.79 23.83
C GLU A 115 -17.98 -14.82 24.97
N GLY A 116 -19.00 -14.95 25.82
CA GLY A 116 -19.02 -15.88 26.95
C GLY A 116 -19.41 -17.31 26.62
N THR A 117 -19.62 -17.64 25.34
CA THR A 117 -20.11 -18.97 24.94
C THR A 117 -18.96 -19.96 24.85
N VAL A 118 -19.03 -21.05 25.62
CA VAL A 118 -18.10 -22.17 25.54
C VAL A 118 -18.84 -23.36 24.93
N PRO A 119 -18.56 -23.74 23.67
CA PRO A 119 -19.16 -24.92 23.08
C PRO A 119 -18.59 -26.19 23.72
N ASN A 120 -19.42 -27.22 23.88
CA ASN A 120 -19.00 -28.54 24.35
C ASN A 120 -18.32 -29.36 23.25
N HIS A 121 -18.51 -28.95 22.00
CA HIS A 121 -18.00 -29.62 20.80
C HIS A 121 -16.80 -28.87 20.23
N SER A 122 -15.60 -29.46 20.37
CA SER A 122 -14.32 -28.86 19.95
C SER A 122 -14.06 -28.94 18.45
N ASP A 123 -14.78 -29.80 17.75
CA ASP A 123 -14.69 -30.02 16.30
C ASP A 123 -15.45 -28.95 15.49
N MET A 124 -16.36 -28.21 16.13
CA MET A 124 -17.20 -27.21 15.47
C MET A 124 -16.46 -25.88 15.27
N PRO A 125 -16.50 -25.27 14.08
CA PRO A 125 -15.82 -23.99 13.81
C PRO A 125 -16.59 -22.81 14.41
N VAL A 126 -16.37 -22.55 15.71
CA VAL A 126 -17.06 -21.50 16.49
C VAL A 126 -16.21 -20.24 16.64
N ILE A 127 -16.78 -19.09 16.30
CA ILE A 127 -16.21 -17.75 16.46
C ILE A 127 -16.98 -17.00 17.55
N ARG A 128 -16.25 -16.57 18.58
CA ARG A 128 -16.78 -15.74 19.68
C ARG A 128 -16.64 -14.26 19.34
N LEU A 129 -17.76 -13.56 19.24
CA LEU A 129 -17.80 -12.14 18.93
C LEU A 129 -17.68 -11.30 20.21
N LYS A 130 -16.66 -10.43 20.27
CA LYS A 130 -16.39 -9.57 21.42
C LYS A 130 -17.44 -8.50 21.60
N GLY A 131 -17.84 -8.23 22.85
CA GLY A 131 -18.77 -7.15 23.20
C GLY A 131 -20.20 -7.34 22.71
N VAL A 132 -20.57 -8.58 22.38
CA VAL A 132 -21.91 -8.96 21.91
C VAL A 132 -22.60 -9.88 22.90
N THR A 133 -23.88 -9.61 23.15
CA THR A 133 -24.76 -10.43 23.99
C THR A 133 -25.80 -11.16 23.13
N ASP A 134 -26.43 -12.20 23.69
CA ASP A 134 -27.50 -12.97 23.04
C ASP A 134 -28.91 -12.38 23.26
N VAL A 135 -28.98 -11.09 23.65
CA VAL A 135 -30.25 -10.40 23.87
C VAL A 135 -30.93 -10.14 22.53
N TYR A 136 -32.21 -10.55 22.42
CA TYR A 136 -33.05 -10.29 21.27
C TYR A 136 -33.63 -8.86 21.35
N PRO A 137 -33.67 -8.07 20.25
CA PRO A 137 -33.33 -8.42 18.87
C PRO A 137 -31.83 -8.37 18.54
N PRO A 138 -31.31 -9.28 17.68
CA PRO A 138 -29.88 -9.51 17.49
C PRO A 138 -29.22 -8.53 16.51
N GLN A 139 -29.55 -7.24 16.57
CA GLN A 139 -29.04 -6.25 15.62
C GLN A 139 -27.52 -6.06 15.77
N LYS A 140 -27.04 -5.87 17.00
CA LYS A 140 -25.59 -5.69 17.26
C LYS A 140 -24.77 -6.91 16.82
N LYS A 141 -25.33 -8.12 16.97
CA LYS A 141 -24.61 -9.37 16.69
C LYS A 141 -24.40 -9.60 15.21
N SER A 142 -25.41 -9.36 14.38
CA SER A 142 -25.28 -9.52 12.93
C SER A 142 -24.29 -8.51 12.33
N PHE A 143 -24.29 -7.26 12.79
CA PHE A 143 -23.31 -6.27 12.32
C PHE A 143 -21.88 -6.62 12.71
N VAL A 144 -21.65 -7.09 13.95
CA VAL A 144 -20.31 -7.50 14.38
C VAL A 144 -19.86 -8.77 13.65
N MET A 145 -20.77 -9.69 13.32
CA MET A 145 -20.50 -10.84 12.46
C MET A 145 -20.05 -10.41 11.07
N LEU A 146 -20.81 -9.53 10.40
CA LEU A 146 -20.47 -9.01 9.07
C LEU A 146 -19.14 -8.28 9.08
N LYS A 147 -18.89 -7.44 10.10
CA LYS A 147 -17.61 -6.78 10.29
C LYS A 147 -16.47 -7.79 10.42
N TRP A 148 -16.66 -8.84 11.22
CA TRP A 148 -15.64 -9.88 11.39
C TRP A 148 -15.35 -10.59 10.07
N MET A 149 -16.40 -10.96 9.32
CA MET A 149 -16.27 -11.63 8.02
C MET A 149 -15.58 -10.72 7.02
N ALA A 150 -15.92 -9.44 6.97
CA ALA A 150 -15.21 -8.45 6.18
C ALA A 150 -13.74 -8.44 6.59
N ASP A 151 -13.41 -8.10 7.84
CA ASP A 151 -12.04 -7.92 8.33
C ASP A 151 -11.14 -9.16 8.09
N HIS A 152 -11.67 -10.39 8.12
CA HIS A 152 -10.90 -11.63 7.98
C HIS A 152 -10.96 -12.27 6.58
N HIS A 153 -11.94 -11.92 5.76
CA HIS A 153 -12.17 -12.50 4.44
C HIS A 153 -12.29 -11.45 3.31
N VAL A 154 -11.81 -10.20 3.53
CA VAL A 154 -11.76 -9.12 2.51
C VAL A 154 -11.23 -9.60 1.17
N CYS A 155 -10.20 -10.46 1.15
CA CYS A 155 -9.61 -10.97 -0.08
C CYS A 155 -10.57 -11.85 -0.91
N LEU A 156 -11.49 -12.58 -0.25
CA LEU A 156 -12.54 -13.34 -0.93
C LEU A 156 -13.65 -12.42 -1.47
N ILE A 157 -14.01 -11.38 -0.71
CA ILE A 157 -15.07 -10.43 -1.08
C ILE A 157 -14.64 -9.58 -2.28
N ASN A 158 -13.42 -9.01 -2.25
CA ASN A 158 -12.89 -8.20 -3.34
C ASN A 158 -12.63 -9.00 -4.64
N SER A 159 -12.57 -10.34 -4.56
CA SER A 159 -12.48 -11.20 -5.74
C SER A 159 -13.83 -11.33 -6.46
N PHE A 160 -14.96 -11.14 -5.75
CA PHE A 160 -16.30 -11.18 -6.33
C PHE A 160 -16.65 -9.89 -7.08
N ASP A 161 -16.10 -8.75 -6.66
CA ASP A 161 -16.28 -7.45 -7.32
C ASP A 161 -15.51 -7.32 -8.65
N ASN A 162 -14.69 -8.31 -9.01
CA ASN A 162 -13.91 -8.36 -10.26
C ASN A 162 -14.46 -9.37 -11.29
N ILE A 163 -15.71 -9.85 -11.10
CA ILE A 163 -16.47 -10.67 -12.06
C ILE A 163 -17.64 -9.83 -12.59
#